data_AF-A0A4R4SJS7-F1
#
_entry.id   AF-A0A4R4SJS7-F1
#
_cell.length_a   1.000
_cell.length_b   1.000
_cell.length_c   1.000
_cell.angle_alpha   90.00
_cell.angle_beta   90.00
_cell.angle_gamma   90.00
#
_symmetry.space_group_name_H-M   'P 1'
#
loop_
_entity.id
_entity.type
_entity.pdbx_description
1 polymer ?
#
loop_
_entity_poly.entity_id
_entity_poly.type
_entity_poly.pdbx_seq_one_letter_code
_entity_poly.pdbx_strand_id
1 'polypeptide(L)'
;MRPLFRVTPAAPPTAYRTYQILAPAATHWRAATCAEVDCAAWLRGWSTTVDETTELGGRQAHYIRTGSGRGFAERRTEAGLTVFAFEAGQRCFRAHEHRVQVRPESYLIRPGDWRDLGDPRRVGSARSWVDDFGEHQQRLADHRQRG
;
A
#
# COMPACT_ATOMS: atom_id res chain seq x y z
N MET A 1 16.41 -25.74 11.82
CA MET A 1 17.06 -24.61 11.12
C MET A 1 16.79 -23.34 11.91
N ARG A 2 17.83 -22.61 12.35
CA ARG A 2 17.69 -21.30 13.00
C ARG A 2 17.32 -20.27 11.92
N PRO A 3 16.20 -19.52 12.02
CA PRO A 3 15.90 -18.47 11.06
C PRO A 3 16.97 -17.38 11.16
N LEU A 4 17.71 -17.14 10.07
CA LEU A 4 18.91 -16.27 10.01
C LEU A 4 18.64 -14.79 10.36
N PHE A 5 17.37 -14.37 10.44
CA PHE A 5 16.98 -12.97 10.66
C PHE A 5 15.99 -12.79 11.83
N ARG A 6 15.96 -13.70 12.81
CA ARG A 6 15.07 -13.56 13.98
C ARG A 6 15.87 -13.52 15.28
N VAL A 7 15.62 -12.48 16.08
CA VAL A 7 16.13 -12.37 17.45
C VAL A 7 15.55 -13.52 18.28
N THR A 8 16.39 -14.20 19.07
CA THR A 8 15.93 -15.23 20.01
C THR A 8 15.07 -14.58 21.09
N PRO A 9 13.80 -14.97 21.24
CA PRO A 9 12.94 -14.36 22.26
C PRO A 9 13.35 -14.81 23.68
N ALA A 10 13.33 -13.87 24.63
CA ALA A 10 13.78 -14.08 26.01
C ALA A 10 12.77 -14.81 26.93
N ALA A 11 11.51 -14.94 26.51
CA ALA A 11 10.45 -15.62 27.26
C ALA A 11 9.93 -16.86 26.51
N PRO A 12 9.08 -17.70 27.12
CA PRO A 12 8.38 -18.80 26.42
C PRO A 12 7.46 -18.27 25.30
N PRO A 13 7.16 -19.06 24.25
CA PRO A 13 6.28 -18.64 23.16
C PRO A 13 4.93 -18.11 23.64
N THR A 14 4.34 -18.76 24.64
CA THR A 14 3.03 -18.40 25.24
C THR A 14 2.99 -17.02 25.91
N ALA A 15 4.15 -16.43 26.24
CA ALA A 15 4.22 -15.07 26.78
C ALA A 15 4.04 -14.00 25.70
N TYR A 16 4.22 -14.36 24.43
CA TYR A 16 4.09 -13.46 23.30
C TYR A 16 2.71 -13.52 22.67
N ARG A 17 2.36 -12.44 21.98
CA ARG A 17 1.17 -12.33 21.15
C ARG A 17 1.58 -11.67 19.84
N THR A 18 1.05 -12.17 18.74
CA THR A 18 1.17 -11.59 17.41
C THR A 18 -0.11 -10.88 17.06
N TYR A 19 -0.02 -9.58 16.78
CA TYR A 19 -1.16 -8.76 16.42
C TYR A 19 -1.15 -8.47 14.92
N GLN A 20 -2.29 -8.62 14.25
CA GLN A 20 -2.40 -8.46 12.80
C GLN A 20 -3.61 -7.60 12.44
N ILE A 21 -3.44 -6.76 11.42
CA ILE A 21 -4.51 -6.03 10.75
C ILE A 21 -4.52 -6.51 9.30
N LEU A 22 -5.64 -7.07 8.85
CA LEU A 22 -5.77 -7.66 7.52
C LEU A 22 -6.82 -6.92 6.70
N ALA A 23 -6.45 -6.57 5.47
CA ALA A 23 -7.37 -6.10 4.44
C ALA A 23 -7.08 -6.78 3.08
N PRO A 24 -7.37 -8.08 2.93
CA PRO A 24 -7.08 -8.81 1.70
C PRO A 24 -7.67 -8.14 0.45
N ALA A 25 -6.86 -8.00 -0.61
CA ALA A 25 -7.23 -7.38 -1.88
C ALA A 25 -8.52 -7.96 -2.47
N ALA A 26 -8.71 -9.28 -2.38
CA ALA A 26 -9.85 -9.98 -2.97
C ALA A 26 -11.20 -9.68 -2.30
N THR A 27 -11.23 -9.22 -1.04
CA THR A 27 -12.47 -9.09 -0.26
C THR A 27 -12.70 -7.70 0.30
N HIS A 28 -11.64 -6.92 0.53
CA HIS A 28 -11.75 -5.60 1.16
C HIS A 28 -11.66 -4.45 0.16
N TRP A 29 -11.28 -4.74 -1.08
CA TRP A 29 -11.00 -3.72 -2.08
C TRP A 29 -11.76 -4.02 -3.38
N ARG A 30 -12.15 -2.96 -4.09
CA ARG A 30 -12.61 -3.05 -5.47
C ARG A 30 -11.81 -2.11 -6.35
N ALA A 31 -11.84 -2.35 -7.67
CA ALA A 31 -11.34 -1.38 -8.64
C ALA A 31 -12.06 -0.03 -8.49
N ALA A 32 -11.31 1.04 -8.64
CA ALA A 32 -11.82 2.41 -8.53
C ALA A 32 -11.40 3.25 -9.74
N THR A 33 -12.22 4.24 -10.05
CA THR A 33 -11.94 5.27 -11.03
C THR A 33 -10.96 6.32 -10.48
N CYS A 34 -10.46 7.21 -11.33
CA CYS A 34 -9.61 8.31 -10.87
C CYS A 34 -10.37 9.35 -10.02
N ALA A 35 -11.67 9.52 -10.27
CA ALA A 35 -12.53 10.41 -9.50
C ALA A 35 -12.78 9.88 -8.08
N GLU A 36 -13.01 8.57 -7.92
CA GLU A 36 -13.30 7.96 -6.62
C GLU A 36 -12.13 7.97 -5.63
N VAL A 37 -10.89 8.12 -6.11
CA VAL A 37 -9.68 8.14 -5.28
C VAL A 37 -9.02 9.51 -5.21
N ASP A 38 -9.74 10.56 -5.62
CA ASP A 38 -9.21 11.93 -5.68
C ASP A 38 -7.83 12.01 -6.35
N CYS A 39 -7.68 11.29 -7.46
CA CYS A 39 -6.40 11.16 -8.15
C CYS A 39 -5.89 12.54 -8.58
N ALA A 40 -4.67 12.90 -8.17
CA ALA A 40 -4.09 14.21 -8.49
C ALA A 40 -4.07 14.50 -10.00
N ALA A 41 -3.75 13.50 -10.82
CA ALA A 41 -3.75 13.62 -12.28
C ALA A 41 -5.16 13.88 -12.86
N TRP A 42 -6.20 13.29 -12.26
CA TRP A 42 -7.58 13.59 -12.62
C TRP A 42 -7.98 15.00 -12.18
N LEU A 43 -7.63 15.39 -10.96
CA LEU A 43 -8.04 16.67 -10.39
C LEU A 43 -7.30 17.88 -10.99
N ARG A 44 -6.05 17.71 -11.42
CA ARG A 44 -5.15 18.81 -11.76
C ARG A 44 -4.47 18.67 -13.13
N GLY A 45 -4.72 17.58 -13.84
CA GLY A 45 -3.93 17.22 -15.00
C GLY A 45 -2.53 16.73 -14.63
N TRP A 46 -1.73 16.40 -15.63
CA TRP A 46 -0.33 16.02 -15.44
C TRP A 46 0.48 16.26 -16.71
N SER A 47 1.81 16.24 -16.59
CA SER A 47 2.69 16.25 -17.74
C SER A 47 3.61 15.04 -17.76
N THR A 48 3.91 14.51 -18.94
CA THR A 48 4.92 13.48 -19.14
C THR A 48 6.02 14.03 -20.04
N THR A 49 7.23 14.10 -19.51
CA THR A 49 8.43 14.50 -20.25
C THR A 49 9.16 13.25 -20.72
N VAL A 50 9.51 13.20 -22.00
CA VAL A 50 10.06 12.03 -22.66
C VAL A 50 11.28 12.43 -23.48
N ASP A 51 12.36 11.66 -23.34
CA ASP A 51 13.51 11.73 -24.23
C ASP A 51 13.35 10.72 -25.39
N GLU A 52 12.89 11.23 -26.54
CA GLU A 52 12.67 10.40 -27.73
C GLU A 52 13.96 9.92 -28.42
N THR A 53 15.14 10.37 -27.98
CA THR A 53 16.42 9.82 -28.50
C THR A 53 16.69 8.43 -27.95
N THR A 54 16.05 8.05 -26.85
CA THR A 54 16.12 6.71 -26.27
C THR A 54 15.05 5.80 -26.87
N GLU A 55 15.35 4.50 -27.00
CA GLU A 55 14.37 3.51 -27.47
C GLU A 55 13.12 3.47 -26.57
N LEU A 56 13.31 3.55 -25.25
CA LEU A 56 12.21 3.59 -24.29
C LEU A 56 11.34 4.83 -24.48
N GLY A 57 11.96 6.01 -24.60
CA GLY A 57 11.23 7.26 -24.77
C GLY A 57 10.53 7.34 -26.11
N GLY A 58 11.16 6.88 -27.20
CA GLY A 58 10.50 6.75 -28.50
C GLY A 58 9.23 5.90 -28.44
N ARG A 59 9.28 4.74 -27.74
CA ARG A 59 8.09 3.90 -27.51
C ARG A 59 7.03 4.57 -26.65
N GLN A 60 7.43 5.27 -25.59
CA GLN A 60 6.49 6.00 -24.72
C GLN A 60 5.76 7.10 -25.48
N ALA A 61 6.50 7.93 -26.22
CA ALA A 61 5.94 8.99 -27.06
C ALA A 61 5.01 8.42 -28.13
N HIS A 62 5.41 7.34 -28.80
CA HIS A 62 4.55 6.63 -29.75
C HIS A 62 3.25 6.17 -29.08
N TYR A 63 3.33 5.48 -27.94
CA TYR A 63 2.15 5.03 -27.20
C TYR A 63 1.23 6.19 -26.79
N ILE A 64 1.79 7.31 -26.32
CA ILE A 64 1.00 8.50 -25.96
C ILE A 64 0.23 9.01 -27.17
N ARG A 65 0.89 9.14 -28.33
CA ARG A 65 0.30 9.68 -29.57
C ARG A 65 -0.75 8.75 -30.19
N THR A 66 -0.56 7.43 -30.14
CA THR A 66 -1.38 6.48 -30.92
C THR A 66 -2.27 5.57 -30.06
N GLY A 67 -1.83 5.19 -28.87
CA GLY A 67 -2.45 4.12 -28.08
C GLY A 67 -3.04 4.54 -26.73
N SER A 68 -2.79 5.78 -26.27
CA SER A 68 -3.25 6.23 -24.95
C SER A 68 -4.75 6.51 -24.89
N GLY A 69 -5.35 6.94 -26.02
CA GLY A 69 -6.73 7.41 -26.08
C GLY A 69 -7.00 8.65 -25.23
N ARG A 70 -5.96 9.46 -24.95
CA ARG A 70 -6.03 10.67 -24.12
C ARG A 70 -5.85 11.93 -24.96
N GLY A 71 -6.53 13.00 -24.59
CA GLY A 71 -6.25 14.33 -25.12
C GLY A 71 -4.98 14.89 -24.49
N PHE A 72 -4.06 15.40 -25.31
CA PHE A 72 -2.82 16.01 -24.85
C PHE A 72 -2.44 17.20 -25.72
N ALA A 73 -1.71 18.14 -25.12
CA ALA A 73 -0.91 19.14 -25.83
C ALA A 73 0.55 18.68 -25.86
N GLU A 74 1.17 18.73 -27.04
CA GLU A 74 2.56 18.34 -27.23
C GLU A 74 3.43 19.57 -27.45
N ARG A 75 4.57 19.65 -26.76
CA ARG A 75 5.60 20.67 -27.00
C ARG A 75 7.00 20.11 -26.85
N ARG A 76 7.97 20.72 -27.52
CA ARG A 76 9.41 20.48 -27.31
C ARG A 76 9.98 21.50 -26.34
N THR A 77 10.89 21.04 -25.49
CA THR A 77 11.71 21.90 -24.62
C THR A 77 12.97 22.35 -25.35
N GLU A 78 13.64 23.39 -24.84
CA GLU A 78 14.94 23.85 -25.36
C GLU A 78 16.01 22.75 -25.27
N ALA A 79 15.90 21.83 -24.31
CA ALA A 79 16.77 20.67 -24.14
C ALA A 79 16.43 19.50 -25.09
N GLY A 80 15.51 19.68 -26.05
CA GLY A 80 15.13 18.64 -27.03
C GLY A 80 14.13 17.60 -26.54
N LEU A 81 13.76 17.61 -25.25
CA LEU A 81 12.76 16.69 -24.68
C LEU A 81 11.34 17.04 -25.14
N THR A 82 10.49 16.02 -25.27
CA THR A 82 9.06 16.17 -25.57
C THR A 82 8.25 16.18 -24.30
N VAL A 83 7.36 17.16 -24.15
CA VAL A 83 6.43 17.25 -23.04
C VAL A 83 5.02 17.07 -23.56
N PHE A 84 4.34 16.05 -23.03
CA PHE A 84 2.92 15.82 -23.23
C PHE A 84 2.17 16.34 -22.00
N ALA A 85 1.38 17.40 -22.16
CA ALA A 85 0.51 17.93 -21.12
C ALA A 85 -0.89 17.36 -21.28
N PHE A 86 -1.43 16.79 -20.20
CA PHE A 86 -2.76 16.18 -20.15
C PHE A 86 -3.64 17.00 -19.22
N GLU A 87 -4.78 17.45 -19.74
CA GLU A 87 -5.75 18.22 -18.98
C GLU A 87 -6.41 17.41 -17.86
N ALA A 88 -6.91 18.12 -16.85
CA ALA A 88 -7.72 17.54 -15.78
C ALA A 88 -9.00 16.86 -16.32
N GLY A 89 -9.58 15.95 -15.53
CA GLY A 89 -10.78 15.19 -15.90
C GLY A 89 -10.51 14.00 -16.81
N GLN A 90 -9.24 13.66 -17.07
CA GLN A 90 -8.86 12.48 -17.83
C GLN A 90 -8.40 11.34 -16.92
N ARG A 91 -8.69 10.10 -17.32
CA ARG A 91 -8.17 8.90 -16.63
C ARG A 91 -6.63 8.96 -16.61
N CYS A 92 -5.97 8.61 -15.52
CA CYS A 92 -4.50 8.60 -15.46
C CYS A 92 -3.92 7.29 -16.03
N PHE A 93 -2.61 7.23 -16.28
CA PHE A 93 -1.94 5.99 -16.74
C PHE A 93 -1.97 4.86 -15.71
N ARG A 94 -2.04 5.18 -14.41
CA ARG A 94 -2.10 4.20 -13.30
C ARG A 94 -3.51 3.88 -12.82
N ALA A 95 -4.53 4.22 -13.60
CA ALA A 95 -5.91 4.04 -13.17
C ALA A 95 -6.29 2.57 -12.90
N HIS A 96 -5.54 1.60 -13.43
CA HIS A 96 -5.74 0.18 -13.16
C HIS A 96 -5.26 -0.24 -11.75
N GLU A 97 -4.44 0.58 -11.09
CA GLU A 97 -3.95 0.38 -9.72
C GLU A 97 -4.91 0.98 -8.69
N HIS A 98 -5.81 1.88 -9.09
CA HIS A 98 -6.72 2.55 -8.17
C HIS A 98 -7.69 1.55 -7.52
N ARG A 99 -7.79 1.64 -6.20
CA ARG A 99 -8.67 0.80 -5.38
C ARG A 99 -9.36 1.66 -4.33
N VAL A 100 -10.58 1.27 -3.98
CA VAL A 100 -11.28 1.79 -2.80
C VAL A 100 -11.67 0.65 -1.89
N GLN A 101 -11.60 0.91 -0.59
CA GLN A 101 -11.95 -0.05 0.43
C GLN A 101 -13.48 -0.15 0.54
N VAL A 102 -14.00 -1.37 0.51
CA VAL A 102 -15.44 -1.67 0.58
C VAL A 102 -15.84 -2.43 1.85
N ARG A 103 -14.86 -2.88 2.62
CA ARG A 103 -15.08 -3.54 3.91
C ARG A 103 -14.02 -3.09 4.92
N PRO A 104 -14.40 -2.91 6.20
CA PRO A 104 -13.45 -2.59 7.26
C PRO A 104 -12.44 -3.72 7.43
N GLU A 105 -11.27 -3.39 7.94
CA GLU A 105 -10.19 -4.34 8.22
C GLU A 105 -10.62 -5.41 9.23
N SER A 106 -9.93 -6.54 9.17
CA SER A 106 -10.03 -7.58 10.18
C SER A 106 -8.86 -7.47 11.16
N TYR A 107 -9.20 -7.27 12.43
CA TYR A 107 -8.25 -7.20 13.53
C TYR A 107 -8.11 -8.58 14.16
N LEU A 108 -6.89 -9.11 14.21
CA LEU A 108 -6.58 -10.42 14.78
C LEU A 108 -5.54 -10.32 15.87
N ILE A 109 -5.70 -11.17 16.89
CA ILE A 109 -4.72 -11.39 17.96
C ILE A 109 -4.46 -12.88 18.00
N ARG A 110 -3.19 -13.26 17.88
CA ARG A 110 -2.75 -14.65 17.89
C ARG A 110 -1.83 -14.88 19.08
N PRO A 111 -2.09 -15.85 19.95
CA PRO A 111 -1.16 -16.20 21.02
C PRO A 111 0.08 -16.84 20.42
N GLY A 112 1.21 -16.70 21.12
CA GLY A 112 2.46 -17.27 20.66
C GLY A 112 3.35 -16.31 19.88
N ASP A 113 4.53 -16.82 19.54
CA ASP A 113 5.45 -16.18 18.60
C ASP A 113 5.80 -17.15 17.46
N TRP A 114 6.78 -16.78 16.63
CA TRP A 114 7.19 -17.56 15.48
C TRP A 114 7.65 -19.00 15.79
N ARG A 115 7.97 -19.32 17.05
CA ARG A 115 8.35 -20.67 17.48
C ARG A 115 7.13 -21.57 17.69
N ASP A 116 6.02 -21.01 18.13
CA ASP A 116 4.76 -21.72 18.37
C ASP A 116 3.60 -20.72 18.32
N LEU A 117 2.86 -20.74 17.21
CA LEU A 117 1.74 -19.84 16.93
C LEU A 117 0.43 -20.58 17.18
N GLY A 118 -0.38 -20.10 18.11
CA GLY A 118 -1.73 -20.63 18.32
C GLY A 118 -2.76 -20.08 17.33
N ASP A 119 -4.03 -20.39 17.58
CA ASP A 119 -5.13 -19.96 16.72
C ASP A 119 -5.40 -18.45 16.84
N PRO A 120 -5.57 -17.74 15.71
CA PRO A 120 -5.91 -16.32 15.74
C PRO A 120 -7.36 -16.12 16.20
N ARG A 121 -7.55 -15.21 17.15
CA ARG A 121 -8.87 -14.68 17.53
C ARG A 121 -9.12 -13.37 16.80
N ARG A 122 -10.32 -13.22 16.21
CA ARG A 122 -10.78 -11.94 15.68
C ARG A 122 -11.28 -11.04 16.81
N VAL A 123 -10.88 -9.77 16.77
CA VAL A 123 -11.40 -8.71 17.65
C VAL A 123 -12.35 -7.80 16.87
N GLY A 124 -13.39 -7.34 17.55
CA GLY A 124 -14.52 -6.67 16.91
C GLY A 124 -14.26 -5.22 16.47
N SER A 125 -13.17 -4.60 16.91
CA SER A 125 -12.84 -3.21 16.57
C SER A 125 -11.35 -2.91 16.67
N ALA A 126 -10.92 -1.85 15.98
CA ALA A 126 -9.58 -1.27 16.11
C ALA A 126 -9.27 -0.88 17.56
N ARG A 127 -10.24 -0.26 18.25
CA ARG A 127 -10.06 0.17 19.65
C ARG A 127 -9.74 -1.01 20.56
N SER A 128 -10.57 -2.06 20.51
CA SER A 128 -10.33 -3.26 21.32
C SER A 128 -9.00 -3.95 21.01
N TRP A 129 -8.52 -3.83 19.76
CA TRP A 129 -7.22 -4.34 19.37
C TRP A 129 -6.08 -3.51 19.97
N VAL A 130 -6.19 -2.18 19.94
CA VAL A 130 -5.21 -1.26 20.53
C VAL A 130 -5.16 -1.40 22.04
N ASP A 131 -6.31 -1.51 22.70
CA ASP A 131 -6.41 -1.69 24.14
C ASP A 131 -5.71 -3.00 24.58
N ASP A 132 -6.02 -4.14 23.94
CA ASP A 132 -5.37 -5.43 24.25
C ASP A 132 -3.85 -5.38 24.00
N PHE A 133 -3.43 -4.73 22.91
CA PHE A 133 -2.02 -4.51 22.63
C PHE A 133 -1.33 -3.70 23.74
N GLY A 134 -1.93 -2.57 24.14
CA GLY A 134 -1.40 -1.72 25.21
C GLY A 134 -1.28 -2.47 26.54
N GLU A 135 -2.34 -3.17 26.95
CA GLU A 135 -2.35 -3.97 28.18
C GLU A 135 -1.32 -5.11 28.15
N HIS A 136 -1.08 -5.73 26.99
CA HIS A 136 -0.05 -6.75 26.84
C HIS A 136 1.36 -6.17 26.91
N GLN A 137 1.62 -5.03 26.27
CA GLN A 137 2.92 -4.34 26.36
C GLN A 137 3.22 -3.91 27.80
N GLN A 138 2.23 -3.37 28.52
CA GLN A 138 2.42 -2.98 29.92
C GLN A 138 2.75 -4.20 30.80
N ARG A 139 2.03 -5.32 30.65
CA ARG A 139 2.36 -6.56 31.39
C ARG A 139 3.78 -7.03 31.12
N LEU A 140 4.23 -7.01 29.86
CA LEU A 140 5.61 -7.39 29.52
C LEU A 140 6.64 -6.44 30.16
N ALA A 141 6.35 -5.15 30.22
CA ALA A 141 7.19 -4.17 30.89
C ALA A 141 7.25 -4.42 32.41
N ASP A 142 6.10 -4.64 33.06
CA ASP A 142 6.00 -4.94 34.48
C ASP A 142 6.76 -6.22 34.83
N HIS A 143 6.62 -7.28 34.01
CA HIS A 143 7.37 -8.52 34.20
C HIS A 143 8.89 -8.31 34.10
N ARG A 144 9.36 -7.48 33.17
CA ARG A 144 10.79 -7.15 33.05
C ARG A 144 11.32 -6.36 34.25
N GLN A 145 10.48 -5.51 34.87
CA GLN A 145 10.89 -4.73 36.05
C GLN A 145 10.99 -5.59 37.32
N ARG A 146 10.22 -6.68 37.41
CA ARG A 146 10.13 -7.53 38.61
C ARG A 146 11.22 -8.60 38.72
N GLY A 147 12.02 -8.81 37.66
CA GLY A 147 13.07 -9.83 37.60
C GLY A 147 12.52 -11.17 37.13
#